data_AF-A0A0Q6RXH9-F1
#
_entry.id   AF-A0A0Q6RXH9-F1
#
_cell.length_a   1.000
_cell.length_b   1.000
_cell.length_c   1.000
_cell.angle_alpha   90.00
_cell.angle_beta   90.00
_cell.angle_gamma   90.00
#
_symmetry.space_group_name_H-M   'P 1'
#
loop_
_entity.id
_entity.type
_entity.pdbx_description
1 polymer ?
#
loop_
_entity_poly.entity_id
_entity_poly.type
_entity_poly.pdbx_seq_one_letter_code
_entity_poly.pdbx_strand_id
1 'polypeptide(L)' 'MRARFFLLIAPALLALAGCATVQPWEKGNLAKPEMTFGGDKLETRYADHIYTSREAASGGAGVGGGGCGCN' A
#
# COMPACT_ATOMS: atom_id res chain seq x y z
N MET A 1 36.61 12.84 -17.69
CA MET A 1 35.18 13.19 -17.50
C MET A 1 34.25 12.03 -17.84
N ARG A 2 34.42 11.33 -18.97
CA ARG A 2 33.58 10.18 -19.37
C ARG A 2 33.52 9.05 -18.32
N ALA A 3 34.67 8.66 -17.74
CA ALA A 3 34.71 7.61 -16.71
C ALA A 3 33.98 7.97 -15.40
N ARG A 4 33.99 9.25 -14.99
CA ARG A 4 33.24 9.74 -13.82
C ARG A 4 31.73 9.74 -14.05
N PHE A 5 31.30 9.98 -15.28
CA PHE A 5 29.90 9.95 -15.69
C PHE A 5 29.34 8.52 -15.63
N PHE A 6 30.09 7.53 -16.14
CA PHE A 6 29.71 6.13 -16.04
C PHE A 6 29.64 5.62 -14.59
N LEU A 7 30.50 6.13 -13.70
CA LEU A 7 30.52 5.79 -12.27
C LEU A 7 29.21 6.13 -11.54
N LEU A 8 28.48 7.16 -11.99
CA LEU A 8 27.21 7.58 -11.39
C LEU A 8 25.99 6.98 -12.09
N ILE A 9 26.08 6.70 -13.39
CA ILE A 9 24.93 6.25 -14.21
C ILE A 9 24.71 4.74 -14.13
N ALA A 10 25.77 3.96 -14.04
CA ALA A 10 25.65 2.51 -13.92
C ALA A 10 24.81 2.05 -12.70
N PRO A 11 25.03 2.55 -11.46
CA PRO A 11 24.19 2.17 -10.33
C PRO A 11 22.75 2.69 -10.44
N ALA A 12 22.55 3.86 -11.05
CA ALA A 12 21.20 4.40 -11.26
C ALA A 12 20.36 3.53 -12.20
N LEU A 13 20.95 2.98 -13.26
CA LEU A 13 20.26 2.07 -14.18
C LEU A 13 19.91 0.72 -13.53
N LEU A 14 20.74 0.21 -12.63
CA LEU A 14 20.48 -1.03 -11.89
C LEU A 14 19.28 -0.90 -10.92
N ALA A 15 19.02 0.29 -10.39
CA ALA A 15 17.87 0.54 -9.52
C ALA A 15 16.51 0.41 -10.24
N LEU A 16 16.48 0.51 -11.58
CA LEU A 16 15.26 0.34 -12.38
C LEU A 16 14.96 -1.12 -12.74
N ALA A 17 15.85 -2.08 -12.44
CA ALA A 17 15.72 -3.48 -12.84
C ALA A 17 14.70 -4.30 -12.01
N GLY A 18 13.89 -3.66 -11.16
CA GLY A 18 12.96 -4.35 -10.25
C GLY A 18 11.61 -4.76 -10.83
N CYS A 19 11.26 -4.34 -12.06
CA CYS A 19 10.00 -4.72 -12.69
C CYS A 19 10.11 -6.11 -13.33
N ALA A 20 9.59 -7.14 -12.65
CA ALA A 20 9.39 -8.48 -13.20
C ALA A 20 7.90 -8.73 -13.48
N THR A 21 7.59 -9.34 -14.62
CA THR A 21 6.25 -9.86 -14.88
C THR A 21 6.03 -11.12 -14.05
N VAL A 22 4.91 -11.19 -13.32
CA VAL A 22 4.58 -12.30 -12.43
C VAL A 22 3.47 -13.13 -13.06
N GLN A 23 3.65 -14.45 -13.08
CA GLN A 23 2.63 -15.33 -13.64
C GLN A 23 1.40 -15.43 -12.73
N PRO A 24 0.19 -15.63 -13.28
CA PRO A 24 -1.03 -15.60 -12.49
C PRO A 24 -1.05 -16.55 -11.27
N TRP A 25 -0.41 -17.71 -11.38
CA TRP A 25 -0.33 -18.72 -10.32
C TRP A 25 0.72 -18.40 -9.23
N GLU A 26 1.69 -17.53 -9.50
CA GLU A 26 2.70 -17.11 -8.51
C GLU A 26 2.15 -16.09 -7.51
N LYS A 27 1.02 -15.45 -7.83
CA LYS A 27 0.38 -14.43 -6.98
C LYS A 27 0.04 -14.95 -5.58
N GLY A 28 -0.29 -16.23 -5.44
CA GLY A 28 -0.55 -16.84 -4.13
C GLY A 28 0.65 -16.79 -3.19
N ASN A 29 1.87 -16.89 -3.73
CA ASN A 29 3.11 -16.81 -2.93
C ASN A 29 3.48 -15.38 -2.54
N LEU A 30 3.07 -14.39 -3.34
CA LEU A 30 3.40 -12.98 -3.16
C LEU A 30 2.34 -12.17 -2.41
N ALA A 31 1.12 -12.71 -2.25
CA ALA A 31 -0.01 -12.04 -1.62
C ALA A 31 -0.57 -12.85 -0.43
N LYS A 32 0.32 -13.30 0.47
CA LYS A 32 -0.10 -14.02 1.66
C LYS A 32 -0.89 -13.11 2.60
N PRO A 33 -1.94 -13.60 3.30
CA PRO A 33 -2.72 -12.78 4.22
C PRO A 33 -1.88 -12.11 5.31
N GLU A 34 -0.80 -12.75 5.78
CA GLU A 34 0.06 -12.21 6.84
C GLU A 34 0.99 -11.08 6.37
N MET A 35 1.07 -10.86 5.05
CA MET A 35 1.86 -9.80 4.43
C MET A 35 1.03 -8.54 4.13
N THR A 36 -0.27 -8.54 4.43
CA THR A 36 -1.11 -7.36 4.24
C THR A 36 -0.70 -6.25 5.20
N PHE A 37 -0.76 -5.00 4.73
CA PHE A 37 -0.60 -3.85 5.61
C PHE A 37 -1.77 -3.77 6.59
N GLY A 38 -1.47 -3.46 7.85
CA GLY A 38 -2.45 -3.54 8.93
C GLY A 38 -2.38 -4.89 9.65
N GLY A 39 -2.78 -4.89 10.92
CA GLY A 39 -2.83 -6.10 11.73
C GLY A 39 -4.14 -6.85 11.53
N ASP A 40 -4.74 -7.28 12.63
CA ASP A 40 -6.07 -7.87 12.61
C ASP A 40 -7.09 -6.91 11.97
N LYS A 41 -7.97 -7.47 11.14
CA LYS A 41 -9.01 -6.71 10.44
C LYS A 41 -10.00 -6.06 11.41
N LEU A 42 -10.32 -6.74 12.51
CA LEU A 42 -11.21 -6.24 13.56
C LEU A 42 -10.58 -5.03 14.26
N GLU A 43 -9.30 -5.12 14.61
CA GLU A 43 -8.55 -4.02 15.23
C GLU A 43 -8.51 -2.79 14.33
N THR A 44 -8.25 -3.01 13.04
CA THR A 44 -8.24 -1.93 12.04
C THR A 44 -9.62 -1.27 11.94
N ARG A 45 -10.71 -2.06 11.90
CA ARG A 45 -12.08 -1.54 11.87
C ARG A 45 -12.45 -0.76 13.14
N TYR A 46 -11.99 -1.22 14.29
CA TYR A 46 -12.25 -0.57 15.56
C TYR A 46 -11.52 0.78 15.64
N ALA A 47 -10.25 0.82 15.24
CA ALA A 47 -9.47 2.06 15.16
C ALA A 47 -10.11 3.08 14.21
N ASP A 48 -10.52 2.63 13.01
CA ASP A 48 -11.23 3.47 12.04
C ASP A 48 -12.51 4.05 12.64
N HIS A 49 -13.32 3.23 13.32
CA HIS A 49 -14.56 3.66 13.93
C HIS A 49 -14.34 4.76 14.99
N ILE A 50 -13.32 4.60 15.84
CA ILE A 50 -12.95 5.63 16.81
C ILE A 50 -12.53 6.92 16.11
N TYR A 51 -11.67 6.81 15.10
CA TYR A 51 -11.12 7.96 14.39
C TYR A 51 -12.24 8.76 13.69
N THR A 52 -13.12 8.09 12.94
CA THR A 52 -14.25 8.74 12.27
C THR A 52 -15.24 9.35 13.25
N SER A 53 -15.45 8.69 14.40
CA SER A 53 -16.39 9.19 15.43
C SER A 53 -15.85 10.42 16.15
N ARG A 54 -14.54 10.52 16.34
CA ARG A 54 -13.90 11.66 17.01
C ARG A 54 -13.74 12.87 16.10
N GLU A 55 -13.42 12.65 14.84
CA GLU A 55 -13.11 13.74 13.91
C GLU A 55 -14.32 14.20 13.09
N ALA A 56 -15.48 13.57 13.25
CA ALA A 56 -16.68 13.80 12.44
C ALA A 56 -16.39 13.76 10.92
N ALA A 57 -15.34 13.04 10.52
CA ALA A 57 -14.88 12.97 9.16
C ALA A 57 -15.86 12.13 8.34
N SER A 58 -16.65 12.78 7.49
CA SER A 58 -17.53 12.11 6.53
C SER A 58 -16.66 11.46 5.45
N GLY A 59 -16.72 10.13 5.34
CA GLY A 59 -16.09 9.39 4.23
C GLY A 59 -15.24 8.18 4.63
N GLY A 60 -14.79 8.10 5.89
CA GLY A 60 -13.99 6.96 6.39
C GLY A 60 -12.67 6.71 5.63
N ALA A 61 -11.95 5.67 6.03
CA ALA A 61 -10.66 5.28 5.43
C ALA A 61 -10.78 4.56 4.05
N GLY A 62 -11.97 4.57 3.42
CA GLY A 62 -12.23 3.83 2.19
C GLY A 62 -13.21 4.54 1.25
N VAL A 63 -13.28 4.06 0.00
CA VAL A 63 -14.21 4.57 -1.02
C VAL A 63 -15.63 4.02 -0.76
N GLY A 64 -16.29 4.50 0.28
CA GLY A 64 -17.66 4.12 0.58
C GLY A 64 -18.18 4.69 1.89
N GLY A 65 -18.93 5.80 1.80
CA GLY A 65 -19.87 6.23 2.84
C GLY A 65 -19.51 7.54 3.53
N GLY A 66 -19.70 8.66 2.84
CA GLY A 66 -19.74 9.99 3.47
C GLY A 66 -21.06 10.22 4.20
N GLY A 67 -20.97 10.70 5.46
CA GLY A 67 -21.98 11.54 6.08
C GLY A 67 -23.26 10.87 6.61
N CYS A 68 -23.80 11.49 7.68
CA CYS A 68 -25.09 11.30 8.38
C CYS A 68 -25.55 9.90 8.85
N GLY A 69 -24.81 8.81 8.62
CA GLY A 69 -24.98 7.59 9.41
C GLY A 69 -26.28 6.81 9.19
N CYS A 70 -26.92 6.92 8.01
CA CYS A 70 -28.00 6.02 7.62
C CYS A 70 -27.42 4.85 6.80
N ASN A 71 -27.10 3.74 7.46
CA ASN A 71 -27.23 2.40 6.85
C ASN A 71 -28.61 1.86 7.20
#